data_AF-A0A1M7ZTX1-F1
#
_entry.id   AF-A0A1M7ZTX1-F1
#
_cell.length_a   1.000
_cell.length_b   1.000
_cell.length_c   1.000
_cell.angle_alpha   90.00
_cell.angle_beta   90.00
_cell.angle_gamma   90.00
#
_symmetry.space_group_name_H-M   'P 1'
#
loop_
_entity.id
_entity.type
_entity.pdbx_description
1 polymer ?
#
loop_
_entity_poly.entity_id
_entity_poly.type
_entity_poly.pdbx_seq_one_letter_code
_entity_poly.pdbx_strand_id
1 'polypeptide(L)'
;MILFGTHIEKLDKLKKSNVSKYKLALVLKLELVVSFRQCKDVTRKKWYSVFSCLLSVVNICKRLQTENIIIIFVENQYYMPNTINKVELRNLHIEDYKELKKSMIEAYPEMVDSYWKEDHIEKLLELFPEGQLVIVADGVVVGSALSILVTEDFAFKTKTYKSITGNYTFSTHNPDGEVLYGIDVFINPNYRGLRLGRRLYDSRKELCEQLNLKSIIFAGRIPNFVKYADELNPKQYIEKVKRKEIYDPVLSFQLSNDFHEVRVLKNYLEGDKESQEYAVLLEWNNIYYEDNPKLINAKKSIVRLGLIQWQMRSLGNLEEFFEQAEFFVDAVSGYGSDFALFPELFTAPLMADYNHLTEAEAIKELAKYTEAIRKKMQEFAISYNINIITGSMPYLEDGHVFNVGFLCRRDGTHEMYRKIHITPNEIFHWGITGGDTIQTFDTDCGKIGIVICYDVEFPELSRLMADQGMNILFVPFLTDTQNGYTRVKHCAQARAIENECYVAIAGCVGNLPKVNNMDIQYAQAAVFTPSDFAFPSNGIKAEATPNTEMTLIVDVDIDLLKELHEHGSVRTMKDRRVDLYQLKKLK
;
A
#
# COMPACT_ATOMS: atom_id res chain seq x y z
N MET A 1 0.15 -47.72 -20.73
CA MET A 1 0.76 -48.62 -21.74
C MET A 1 -0.27 -49.48 -22.48
N ILE A 2 -1.29 -50.03 -21.83
CA ILE A 2 -2.31 -50.89 -22.49
C ILE A 2 -3.26 -50.11 -23.43
N LEU A 3 -3.44 -48.80 -23.24
CA LEU A 3 -4.18 -47.93 -24.18
C LEU A 3 -3.41 -47.56 -25.46
N PHE A 4 -2.08 -47.70 -25.50
CA PHE A 4 -1.28 -47.31 -26.69
C PHE A 4 -1.08 -48.44 -27.70
N GLY A 5 -1.15 -49.70 -27.26
CA GLY A 5 -1.01 -50.87 -28.15
C GLY A 5 -2.17 -51.03 -29.14
N THR A 6 -3.39 -50.67 -28.74
CA THR A 6 -4.60 -50.77 -29.57
C THR A 6 -4.70 -49.70 -30.67
N HIS A 7 -3.95 -48.60 -30.55
CA HIS A 7 -3.92 -47.53 -31.57
C HIS A 7 -2.90 -47.79 -32.69
N ILE A 8 -1.80 -48.48 -32.40
CA ILE A 8 -0.80 -48.87 -33.41
C ILE A 8 -1.36 -49.95 -34.35
N GLU A 9 -2.11 -50.92 -33.84
CA GLU A 9 -2.80 -51.92 -34.68
C GLU A 9 -3.88 -51.31 -35.60
N LYS A 10 -4.54 -50.22 -35.19
CA LYS A 10 -5.50 -49.49 -36.03
C LYS A 10 -4.83 -48.75 -37.17
N LEU A 11 -3.65 -48.15 -36.95
CA LEU A 11 -2.86 -47.47 -37.98
C LEU A 11 -2.28 -48.46 -39.00
N ASP A 12 -1.86 -49.65 -38.57
CA ASP A 12 -1.40 -50.71 -39.49
C ASP A 12 -2.55 -51.34 -40.30
N LYS A 13 -3.76 -51.41 -39.76
CA LYS A 13 -4.96 -51.80 -40.54
C LYS A 13 -5.36 -50.73 -41.58
N LEU A 14 -5.18 -49.43 -41.27
CA LEU A 14 -5.44 -48.32 -42.20
C LEU A 14 -4.40 -48.21 -43.33
N LYS A 15 -3.20 -48.74 -43.14
CA LYS A 15 -2.19 -48.89 -44.22
C LYS A 15 -2.55 -49.94 -45.26
N LYS A 16 -3.31 -50.99 -44.88
CA LYS A 16 -3.71 -52.08 -45.78
C LYS A 16 -4.96 -51.78 -46.59
N SER A 17 -5.73 -50.75 -46.23
CA SER A 17 -6.83 -50.23 -47.03
C SER A 17 -6.36 -49.01 -47.83
N ASN A 18 -6.73 -48.90 -49.10
CA ASN A 18 -6.35 -47.83 -50.02
C ASN A 18 -7.00 -46.47 -49.64
N VAL A 19 -6.72 -45.97 -48.44
CA VAL A 19 -7.26 -44.69 -47.94
C VAL A 19 -6.33 -43.55 -48.35
N SER A 20 -6.90 -42.53 -48.99
CA SER A 20 -6.18 -41.32 -49.44
C SER A 20 -5.32 -40.70 -48.33
N LYS A 21 -4.08 -40.32 -48.68
CA LYS A 21 -3.07 -39.71 -47.79
C LYS A 21 -3.61 -38.50 -46.99
N TYR A 22 -4.59 -37.78 -47.53
CA TYR A 22 -5.24 -36.65 -46.86
C TYR A 22 -6.09 -37.05 -45.65
N LYS A 23 -6.78 -38.19 -45.70
CA LYS A 23 -7.56 -38.69 -44.56
C LYS A 23 -6.66 -39.14 -43.41
N LEU A 24 -5.49 -39.71 -43.73
CA LEU A 24 -4.52 -40.15 -42.72
C LEU A 24 -3.91 -38.96 -41.96
N ALA A 25 -3.59 -37.86 -42.68
CA ALA A 25 -3.10 -36.63 -42.07
C ALA A 25 -4.14 -35.93 -41.18
N LEU A 26 -5.42 -35.99 -41.55
CA LEU A 26 -6.51 -35.41 -40.75
C LEU A 26 -6.76 -36.20 -39.45
N VAL A 27 -6.69 -37.55 -39.51
CA VAL A 27 -6.81 -38.43 -38.34
C VAL A 27 -5.65 -38.21 -37.36
N LEU A 28 -4.42 -38.10 -37.87
CA LEU A 28 -3.24 -37.77 -37.06
C LEU A 28 -3.36 -36.40 -36.36
N LYS A 29 -3.91 -35.40 -37.06
CA LYS A 29 -4.12 -34.05 -36.51
C LYS A 29 -5.19 -34.04 -35.40
N LEU A 30 -6.25 -34.83 -35.54
CA LEU A 30 -7.32 -34.95 -34.54
C LEU A 30 -6.85 -35.71 -33.28
N GLU A 31 -6.11 -36.81 -33.42
CA GLU A 31 -5.65 -37.62 -32.27
C GLU A 31 -4.56 -36.92 -31.44
N LEU A 32 -3.70 -36.11 -32.06
CA LEU A 32 -2.71 -35.27 -31.37
C LEU A 32 -3.36 -34.17 -30.51
N VAL A 33 -4.43 -33.56 -31.00
CA VAL A 33 -5.17 -32.50 -30.28
C VAL A 33 -5.97 -33.08 -29.11
N VAL A 34 -6.54 -34.29 -29.26
CA VAL A 34 -7.26 -34.99 -28.18
C VAL A 34 -6.31 -35.42 -27.06
N SER A 35 -5.13 -35.93 -27.39
CA SER A 35 -4.13 -36.33 -26.39
C SER A 35 -3.57 -35.15 -25.58
N PHE A 36 -3.44 -33.97 -26.19
CA PHE A 36 -3.00 -32.75 -25.49
C PHE A 36 -4.05 -32.17 -24.54
N ARG A 37 -5.35 -32.33 -24.84
CA ARG A 37 -6.44 -31.83 -23.97
C ARG A 37 -6.67 -32.66 -22.71
N GLN A 38 -6.25 -33.93 -22.67
CA GLN A 38 -6.43 -34.82 -21.51
C GLN A 38 -5.29 -34.80 -20.50
N CYS A 39 -4.19 -34.08 -20.74
CA CYS A 39 -3.10 -33.90 -19.77
C CYS A 39 -3.16 -32.50 -19.14
N LYS A 40 -4.08 -32.30 -18.20
CA LYS A 40 -3.91 -31.30 -17.13
C LYS A 40 -3.33 -32.04 -15.93
N ASP A 41 -2.25 -31.52 -15.36
CA ASP A 41 -1.44 -32.08 -14.27
C ASP A 41 -0.46 -33.21 -14.60
N VAL A 42 0.78 -32.84 -14.97
CA VAL A 42 1.93 -33.73 -14.76
C VAL A 42 3.27 -32.99 -14.53
N THR A 43 4.01 -33.44 -13.52
CA THR A 43 5.40 -33.07 -13.15
C THR A 43 6.48 -33.44 -14.19
N ARG A 44 7.66 -32.81 -14.04
CA ARG A 44 8.85 -32.81 -14.94
C ARG A 44 9.27 -34.16 -15.56
N LYS A 45 8.95 -35.32 -14.98
CA LYS A 45 9.39 -36.65 -15.49
C LYS A 45 8.63 -37.17 -16.72
N LYS A 46 7.47 -36.60 -17.12
CA LYS A 46 6.75 -37.04 -18.35
C LYS A 46 7.15 -36.30 -19.64
N TRP A 47 7.90 -35.19 -19.56
CA TRP A 47 8.34 -34.45 -20.75
C TRP A 47 9.24 -35.27 -21.69
N TYR A 48 10.09 -36.14 -21.14
CA TYR A 48 10.97 -37.03 -21.93
C TYR A 48 10.18 -38.03 -22.80
N SER A 49 9.00 -38.47 -22.37
CA SER A 49 8.18 -39.42 -23.13
C SER A 49 7.43 -38.73 -24.28
N VAL A 50 6.98 -37.48 -24.07
CA VAL A 50 6.34 -36.66 -25.12
C VAL A 50 7.36 -36.26 -26.21
N PHE A 51 8.58 -35.93 -25.81
CA PHE A 51 9.66 -35.57 -26.73
C PHE A 51 10.11 -36.75 -27.61
N SER A 52 10.17 -37.96 -27.04
CA SER A 52 10.46 -39.20 -27.78
C SER A 52 9.37 -39.52 -28.81
N CYS A 53 8.10 -39.23 -28.49
CA CYS A 53 6.98 -39.43 -29.39
C CYS A 53 7.00 -38.43 -30.57
N LEU A 54 7.35 -37.16 -30.32
CA LEU A 54 7.54 -36.14 -31.37
C LEU A 54 8.71 -36.48 -32.31
N LEU A 55 9.83 -37.00 -31.78
CA LEU A 55 10.95 -37.47 -32.60
C LEU A 55 10.55 -38.65 -33.50
N SER A 56 9.68 -39.52 -33.02
CA SER A 56 9.20 -40.69 -33.76
C SER A 56 8.25 -40.28 -34.90
N VAL A 57 7.40 -39.28 -34.69
CA VAL A 57 6.53 -38.69 -35.73
C VAL A 57 7.36 -37.97 -36.81
N VAL A 58 8.38 -37.20 -36.41
CA VAL A 58 9.29 -36.53 -37.36
C VAL A 58 10.07 -37.55 -38.20
N ASN A 59 10.50 -38.67 -37.62
CA ASN A 59 11.17 -39.74 -38.35
C ASN A 59 10.24 -40.52 -39.29
N ILE A 60 8.95 -40.66 -38.94
CA ILE A 60 7.93 -41.22 -39.84
C ILE A 60 7.67 -40.29 -41.02
N CYS A 61 7.60 -38.97 -40.79
CA CYS A 61 7.48 -37.97 -41.86
C CYS A 61 8.71 -37.96 -42.80
N LYS A 62 9.92 -38.13 -42.27
CA LYS A 62 11.15 -38.26 -43.08
C LYS A 62 11.20 -39.54 -43.94
N ARG A 63 10.58 -40.65 -43.49
CA ARG A 63 10.54 -41.91 -44.24
C ARG A 63 9.51 -41.93 -45.39
N LEU A 64 8.63 -40.94 -45.50
CA LEU A 64 7.52 -40.93 -46.46
C LEU A 64 7.80 -40.20 -47.80
N GLN A 65 9.03 -39.73 -48.08
CA GLN A 65 9.45 -39.11 -49.34
C GLN A 65 8.35 -38.25 -50.02
N THR A 66 7.98 -37.14 -49.39
CA THR A 66 7.07 -36.15 -49.98
C THR A 66 7.74 -34.77 -49.97
N GLU A 67 8.43 -34.43 -51.05
CA GLU A 67 9.07 -33.13 -51.25
C GLU A 67 8.11 -32.01 -51.73
N ASN A 68 6.82 -32.27 -51.93
CA ASN A 68 5.91 -31.28 -52.55
C ASN A 68 4.68 -30.91 -51.70
N ILE A 69 4.85 -30.60 -50.41
CA ILE A 69 3.79 -29.95 -49.58
C ILE A 69 4.35 -28.75 -48.79
N ILE A 70 5.34 -28.03 -49.32
CA ILE A 70 5.79 -26.73 -48.77
C ILE A 70 6.04 -25.74 -49.93
N ILE A 71 5.17 -25.67 -50.93
CA ILE A 71 5.25 -24.61 -51.96
C ILE A 71 3.84 -24.23 -52.44
N ILE A 72 2.97 -23.76 -51.55
CA ILE A 72 1.85 -22.86 -51.89
C ILE A 72 1.57 -22.04 -50.63
N PHE A 73 2.45 -21.11 -50.24
CA PHE A 73 2.15 -20.01 -49.30
C PHE A 73 3.29 -18.97 -49.23
N VAL A 74 4.07 -18.78 -50.30
CA VAL A 74 5.13 -17.74 -50.36
C VAL A 74 5.13 -17.06 -51.73
N GLU A 75 4.01 -16.48 -52.13
CA GLU A 75 3.96 -15.45 -53.19
C GLU A 75 2.95 -14.38 -52.78
N ASN A 76 3.33 -13.61 -51.78
CA ASN A 76 2.98 -12.20 -51.64
C ASN A 76 4.00 -11.60 -50.69
N GLN A 77 5.14 -11.21 -51.27
CA GLN A 77 6.11 -10.35 -50.60
C GLN A 77 5.46 -8.99 -50.34
N TYR A 78 4.86 -8.85 -49.16
CA TYR A 78 4.89 -7.56 -48.47
C TYR A 78 6.27 -7.46 -47.82
N TYR A 79 7.01 -6.41 -48.21
CA TYR A 79 8.18 -5.89 -47.52
C TYR A 79 8.00 -5.99 -45.99
N MET A 80 8.81 -6.81 -45.32
CA MET A 80 9.00 -6.76 -43.86
C MET A 80 10.19 -5.83 -43.62
N PRO A 81 10.01 -4.59 -43.13
CA PRO A 81 11.15 -3.81 -42.69
C PRO A 81 11.63 -4.35 -41.33
N ASN A 82 12.92 -4.65 -41.29
CA ASN A 82 13.80 -4.72 -40.12
C ASN A 82 13.55 -5.83 -39.07
N THR A 83 14.56 -6.71 -38.94
CA THR A 83 14.82 -7.46 -37.70
C THR A 83 14.99 -6.48 -36.54
N ILE A 84 13.94 -6.32 -35.72
CA ILE A 84 13.99 -5.53 -34.49
C ILE A 84 14.78 -6.32 -33.45
N ASN A 85 15.83 -5.72 -32.88
CA ASN A 85 16.71 -6.41 -31.93
C ASN A 85 16.27 -6.21 -30.48
N LYS A 86 15.83 -4.99 -30.12
CA LYS A 86 15.40 -4.63 -28.76
C LYS A 86 14.12 -3.81 -28.79
N VAL A 87 13.16 -4.18 -27.94
CA VAL A 87 11.97 -3.38 -27.65
C VAL A 87 11.94 -3.08 -26.16
N GLU A 88 11.79 -1.81 -25.82
CA GLU A 88 11.71 -1.30 -24.46
C GLU A 88 10.37 -0.59 -24.26
N LEU A 89 9.75 -0.82 -23.11
CA LEU A 89 8.59 -0.08 -22.64
C LEU A 89 9.03 0.69 -21.40
N ARG A 90 8.81 2.00 -21.40
CA ARG A 90 9.16 2.89 -20.27
C ARG A 90 8.26 4.12 -20.27
N ASN A 91 8.43 4.97 -19.26
CA ASN A 91 7.84 6.30 -19.26
C ASN A 91 8.46 7.17 -20.35
N LEU A 92 7.64 8.07 -20.90
CA LEU A 92 8.04 9.05 -21.90
C LEU A 92 8.96 10.10 -21.25
N HIS A 93 10.01 10.49 -21.97
CA HIS A 93 10.85 11.63 -21.59
C HIS A 93 10.75 12.73 -22.66
N ILE A 94 11.05 13.97 -22.31
CA ILE A 94 10.89 15.09 -23.26
C ILE A 94 11.86 14.97 -24.44
N GLU A 95 13.02 14.35 -24.25
CA GLU A 95 14.01 14.09 -25.30
C GLU A 95 13.47 13.18 -26.42
N ASP A 96 12.43 12.39 -26.12
CA ASP A 96 11.77 11.50 -27.08
C ASP A 96 10.85 12.25 -28.06
N TYR A 97 10.52 13.52 -27.79
CA TYR A 97 9.46 14.24 -28.48
C TYR A 97 9.64 14.28 -30.01
N LYS A 98 10.87 14.42 -30.50
CA LYS A 98 11.14 14.46 -31.96
C LYS A 98 10.72 13.17 -32.65
N GLU A 99 11.07 12.02 -32.07
CA GLU A 99 10.70 10.70 -32.62
C GLU A 99 9.22 10.39 -32.34
N LEU A 100 8.71 10.79 -31.18
CA LEU A 100 7.28 10.68 -30.85
C LEU A 100 6.43 11.40 -31.90
N LYS A 101 6.75 12.67 -32.22
CA LYS A 101 6.07 13.48 -33.23
C LYS A 101 6.08 12.80 -34.59
N LYS A 102 7.24 12.31 -35.02
CA LYS A 102 7.38 11.59 -36.30
C LYS A 102 6.46 10.36 -36.35
N SER A 103 6.49 9.53 -35.31
CA SER A 103 5.65 8.33 -35.25
C SER A 103 4.15 8.63 -35.11
N MET A 104 3.75 9.74 -34.48
CA MET A 104 2.35 10.21 -34.45
C MET A 104 1.85 10.56 -35.85
N ILE A 105 2.60 11.38 -36.58
CA ILE A 105 2.25 11.79 -37.94
C ILE A 105 2.12 10.57 -38.87
N GLU A 106 3.02 9.60 -38.74
CA GLU A 106 2.96 8.35 -39.51
C GLU A 106 1.77 7.47 -39.12
N ALA A 107 1.36 7.47 -37.84
CA ALA A 107 0.22 6.68 -37.36
C ALA A 107 -1.13 7.22 -37.82
N TYR A 108 -1.24 8.53 -38.06
CA TYR A 108 -2.46 9.25 -38.44
C TYR A 108 -2.24 10.15 -39.67
N PRO A 109 -1.94 9.58 -40.85
CA PRO A 109 -1.59 10.37 -42.05
C PRO A 109 -2.77 11.16 -42.63
N GLU A 110 -4.02 10.79 -42.31
CA GLU A 110 -5.23 11.41 -42.86
C GLU A 110 -5.79 12.56 -42.01
N MET A 111 -5.21 12.81 -40.83
CA MET A 111 -5.59 13.90 -39.94
C MET A 111 -4.60 15.07 -40.06
N VAL A 112 -5.09 16.27 -40.34
CA VAL A 112 -4.28 17.50 -40.33
C VAL A 112 -3.88 17.81 -38.89
N ASP A 113 -2.61 18.11 -38.63
CA ASP A 113 -2.05 18.36 -37.30
C ASP A 113 -2.27 17.23 -36.28
N SER A 114 -2.13 15.98 -36.73
CA SER A 114 -2.37 14.75 -35.96
C SER A 114 -1.29 14.40 -34.91
N TYR A 115 -0.67 15.41 -34.30
CA TYR A 115 0.36 15.22 -33.30
C TYR A 115 0.16 16.17 -32.11
N TRP A 116 0.53 15.69 -30.93
CA TRP A 116 0.61 16.52 -29.74
C TRP A 116 1.78 17.49 -29.87
N LYS A 117 1.54 18.77 -29.61
CA LYS A 117 2.60 19.78 -29.57
C LYS A 117 3.52 19.55 -28.37
N GLU A 118 4.72 20.11 -28.43
CA GLU A 118 5.78 19.92 -27.43
C GLU A 118 5.32 20.40 -26.05
N ASP A 119 4.72 21.58 -26.00
CA ASP A 119 4.14 22.18 -24.81
C ASP A 119 3.02 21.33 -24.18
N HIS A 120 2.23 20.63 -25.00
CA HIS A 120 1.23 19.69 -24.49
C HIS A 120 1.90 18.46 -23.82
N ILE A 121 2.97 17.93 -24.43
CA ILE A 121 3.70 16.78 -23.88
C ILE A 121 4.44 17.18 -22.60
N GLU A 122 5.12 18.34 -22.59
CA GLU A 122 5.73 18.90 -21.37
C GLU A 122 4.70 19.02 -20.26
N LYS A 123 3.49 19.51 -20.58
CA LYS A 123 2.44 19.65 -19.57
C LYS A 123 1.97 18.31 -19.00
N LEU A 124 1.82 17.28 -19.84
CA LEU A 124 1.46 15.94 -19.38
C LEU A 124 2.56 15.31 -18.52
N LEU A 125 3.83 15.53 -18.88
CA LEU A 125 4.97 15.06 -18.09
C LEU A 125 5.09 15.81 -16.75
N GLU A 126 4.70 17.08 -16.69
CA GLU A 126 4.63 17.85 -15.45
C GLU A 126 3.49 17.37 -14.54
N LEU A 127 2.31 17.10 -15.12
CA LEU A 127 1.10 16.74 -14.36
C LEU A 127 1.10 15.28 -13.90
N PHE A 128 1.46 14.34 -14.77
CA PHE A 128 1.36 12.91 -14.49
C PHE A 128 2.40 12.09 -15.28
N PRO A 129 3.69 12.16 -14.90
CA PRO A 129 4.78 11.51 -15.64
C PRO A 129 4.62 9.98 -15.71
N GLU A 130 4.10 9.36 -14.66
CA GLU A 130 3.86 7.91 -14.58
C GLU A 130 2.84 7.44 -15.62
N GLY A 131 1.88 8.29 -15.97
CA GLY A 131 0.82 8.02 -16.94
C GLY A 131 1.23 8.14 -18.41
N GLN A 132 2.44 8.62 -18.70
CA GLN A 132 2.91 8.80 -20.07
C GLN A 132 3.84 7.65 -20.45
N LEU A 133 3.35 6.71 -21.25
CA LEU A 133 4.07 5.49 -21.61
C LEU A 133 4.53 5.52 -23.06
N VAL A 134 5.73 5.00 -23.33
CA VAL A 134 6.31 4.93 -24.67
C VAL A 134 6.92 3.55 -24.94
N ILE A 135 6.79 3.08 -26.18
CA ILE A 135 7.53 1.91 -26.68
C ILE A 135 8.64 2.39 -27.59
N VAL A 136 9.86 1.97 -27.29
CA VAL A 136 11.07 2.26 -28.06
C VAL A 136 11.58 0.97 -28.69
N ALA A 137 11.70 0.92 -30.01
CA ALA A 137 12.31 -0.19 -30.75
C ALA A 137 13.64 0.26 -31.35
N ASP A 138 14.73 -0.39 -30.96
CA ASP A 138 16.10 -0.07 -31.42
C ASP A 138 16.46 1.43 -31.33
N GLY A 139 16.00 2.09 -30.26
CA GLY A 139 16.25 3.52 -30.01
C GLY A 139 15.23 4.49 -30.64
N VAL A 140 14.25 3.98 -31.40
CA VAL A 140 13.21 4.79 -32.05
C VAL A 140 11.89 4.64 -31.30
N VAL A 141 11.20 5.75 -31.02
CA VAL A 141 9.84 5.73 -30.46
C VAL A 141 8.87 5.21 -31.51
N VAL A 142 8.20 4.09 -31.23
CA VAL A 142 7.29 3.41 -32.18
C VAL A 142 5.86 3.31 -31.68
N GLY A 143 5.57 3.80 -30.48
CA GLY A 143 4.22 3.85 -29.93
C GLY A 143 4.17 4.59 -28.61
N SER A 144 3.00 5.10 -28.25
CA SER A 144 2.77 5.83 -27.02
C SER A 144 1.35 5.62 -26.50
N ALA A 145 1.19 5.76 -25.18
CA ALA A 145 -0.08 5.85 -24.49
C ALA A 145 -0.02 7.02 -23.50
N LEU A 146 -0.87 8.04 -23.71
CA LEU A 146 -0.95 9.23 -22.88
C LEU A 146 -2.19 9.20 -21.98
N SER A 147 -2.03 9.46 -20.69
CA SER A 147 -3.11 9.32 -19.70
C SER A 147 -3.16 10.48 -18.71
N ILE A 148 -4.34 10.70 -18.11
CA ILE A 148 -4.54 11.60 -16.96
C ILE A 148 -5.43 10.91 -15.92
N LEU A 149 -5.34 11.36 -14.67
CA LEU A 149 -6.29 11.00 -13.63
C LEU A 149 -7.48 11.96 -13.64
N VAL A 150 -8.69 11.45 -13.48
CA VAL A 150 -9.93 12.23 -13.39
C VAL A 150 -10.89 11.56 -12.41
N THR A 151 -11.90 12.29 -11.95
CA THR A 151 -12.95 11.66 -11.14
C THR A 151 -13.83 10.75 -11.99
N GLU A 152 -14.33 9.67 -11.39
CA GLU A 152 -15.25 8.72 -12.03
C GLU A 152 -16.46 9.43 -12.66
N ASP A 153 -17.06 10.32 -11.88
CA ASP A 153 -18.20 11.14 -12.26
C ASP A 153 -17.92 12.01 -13.49
N PHE A 154 -16.72 12.59 -13.57
CA PHE A 154 -16.28 13.40 -14.70
C PHE A 154 -16.02 12.55 -15.95
N ALA A 155 -15.35 11.41 -15.80
CA ALA A 155 -15.07 10.49 -16.90
C ALA A 155 -16.34 10.03 -17.61
N PHE A 156 -17.38 9.65 -16.85
CA PHE A 156 -18.65 9.20 -17.40
C PHE A 156 -19.53 10.32 -17.96
N LYS A 157 -19.46 11.55 -17.41
CA LYS A 157 -20.27 12.68 -17.89
C LYS A 157 -19.71 13.34 -19.14
N THR A 158 -18.39 13.29 -19.32
CA THR A 158 -17.67 13.85 -20.47
C THR A 158 -18.27 13.42 -21.81
N LYS A 159 -18.43 14.38 -22.74
CA LYS A 159 -19.08 14.15 -24.05
C LYS A 159 -18.15 14.36 -25.26
N THR A 160 -17.10 15.15 -25.12
CA THR A 160 -16.23 15.55 -26.25
C THR A 160 -14.75 15.42 -25.90
N TYR A 161 -13.91 15.32 -26.92
CA TYR A 161 -12.47 15.26 -26.78
C TYR A 161 -11.88 16.56 -26.21
N LYS A 162 -12.41 17.72 -26.64
CA LYS A 162 -12.04 19.02 -26.07
C LYS A 162 -12.42 19.12 -24.60
N SER A 163 -13.56 18.58 -24.19
CA SER A 163 -13.96 18.60 -22.77
C SER A 163 -13.06 17.75 -21.88
N ILE A 164 -12.64 16.55 -22.32
CA ILE A 164 -11.78 15.71 -21.47
C ILE A 164 -10.36 16.25 -21.38
N THR A 165 -9.85 16.87 -22.44
CA THR A 165 -8.49 17.43 -22.47
C THR A 165 -8.41 18.84 -21.87
N GLY A 166 -9.52 19.42 -21.39
CA GLY A 166 -9.54 20.81 -20.93
C GLY A 166 -9.14 21.80 -22.03
N ASN A 167 -9.59 21.55 -23.27
CA ASN A 167 -9.12 22.25 -24.47
C ASN A 167 -7.59 22.18 -24.61
N TYR A 168 -7.02 20.97 -24.50
CA TYR A 168 -5.59 20.67 -24.60
C TYR A 168 -4.71 21.27 -23.49
N THR A 169 -5.29 21.92 -22.47
CA THR A 169 -4.55 22.41 -21.29
C THR A 169 -4.36 21.34 -20.21
N PHE A 170 -5.14 20.25 -20.29
CA PHE A 170 -5.24 19.18 -19.29
C PHE A 170 -5.64 19.67 -17.89
N SER A 171 -6.34 20.81 -17.80
CA SER A 171 -6.90 21.35 -16.55
C SER A 171 -7.93 20.44 -15.87
N THR A 172 -8.29 19.35 -16.52
CA THR A 172 -9.19 18.30 -16.04
C THR A 172 -8.46 17.22 -15.26
N HIS A 173 -7.12 17.19 -15.31
CA HIS A 173 -6.32 16.30 -14.50
C HIS A 173 -6.58 16.58 -13.01
N ASN A 174 -6.90 15.53 -12.28
CA ASN A 174 -7.06 15.56 -10.83
C ASN A 174 -6.15 14.51 -10.21
N PRO A 175 -5.10 14.89 -9.45
CA PRO A 175 -4.23 13.96 -8.75
C PRO A 175 -4.98 12.98 -7.82
N ASP A 176 -6.14 13.39 -7.30
CA ASP A 176 -7.00 12.58 -6.43
C ASP A 176 -8.10 11.83 -7.23
N GLY A 177 -8.01 11.79 -8.56
CA GLY A 177 -8.99 11.13 -9.42
C GLY A 177 -8.96 9.61 -9.29
N GLU A 178 -10.13 8.97 -9.28
CA GLU A 178 -10.24 7.51 -9.10
C GLU A 178 -10.13 6.72 -10.42
N VAL A 179 -10.05 7.40 -11.57
CA VAL A 179 -10.04 6.78 -12.90
C VAL A 179 -8.83 7.22 -13.71
N LEU A 180 -8.14 6.24 -14.30
CA LEU A 180 -7.11 6.48 -15.31
C LEU A 180 -7.77 6.70 -16.67
N TYR A 181 -7.83 7.96 -17.12
CA TYR A 181 -8.39 8.29 -18.43
C TYR A 181 -7.32 8.19 -19.53
N GLY A 182 -7.56 7.36 -20.55
CA GLY A 182 -6.71 7.28 -21.73
C GLY A 182 -6.99 8.40 -22.73
N ILE A 183 -6.05 9.33 -22.88
CA ILE A 183 -6.17 10.46 -23.82
C ILE A 183 -5.88 10.02 -25.25
N ASP A 184 -4.81 9.25 -25.41
CA ASP A 184 -4.36 8.79 -26.72
C ASP A 184 -3.61 7.45 -26.62
N VAL A 185 -3.63 6.67 -27.69
CA VAL A 185 -2.79 5.48 -27.87
C VAL A 185 -2.56 5.20 -29.35
N PHE A 186 -1.31 5.05 -29.74
CA PHE A 186 -0.96 4.74 -31.13
C PHE A 186 0.26 3.82 -31.24
N ILE A 187 0.35 3.13 -32.38
CA ILE A 187 1.51 2.36 -32.80
C ILE A 187 1.84 2.75 -34.24
N ASN A 188 3.12 3.05 -34.48
CA ASN A 188 3.66 3.33 -35.80
C ASN A 188 3.28 2.18 -36.78
N PRO A 189 2.73 2.48 -37.98
CA PRO A 189 2.26 1.46 -38.91
C PRO A 189 3.29 0.38 -39.25
N ASN A 190 4.57 0.74 -39.35
CA ASN A 190 5.66 -0.18 -39.67
C ASN A 190 5.94 -1.22 -38.57
N TYR A 191 5.41 -1.00 -37.38
CA TYR A 191 5.60 -1.84 -36.19
C TYR A 191 4.30 -2.51 -35.72
N ARG A 192 3.22 -2.44 -36.52
CA ARG A 192 1.95 -3.13 -36.24
C ARG A 192 2.11 -4.65 -36.44
N GLY A 193 1.26 -5.43 -35.78
CA GLY A 193 1.32 -6.90 -35.80
C GLY A 193 2.30 -7.52 -34.78
N LEU A 194 3.15 -6.72 -34.14
CA LEU A 194 4.11 -7.16 -33.12
C LEU A 194 3.54 -7.20 -31.68
N ARG A 195 2.21 -7.05 -31.53
CA ARG A 195 1.49 -6.98 -30.25
C ARG A 195 1.95 -5.83 -29.32
N LEU A 196 2.61 -4.80 -29.85
CA LEU A 196 3.09 -3.65 -29.07
C LEU A 196 1.95 -2.86 -28.43
N GLY A 197 0.84 -2.66 -29.14
CA GLY A 197 -0.33 -1.99 -28.56
C GLY A 197 -0.90 -2.71 -27.34
N ARG A 198 -0.82 -4.06 -27.31
CA ARG A 198 -1.26 -4.84 -26.15
C ARG A 198 -0.35 -4.59 -24.94
N ARG A 199 0.96 -4.46 -25.15
CA ARG A 199 1.90 -4.09 -24.09
C ARG A 199 1.56 -2.73 -23.46
N LEU A 200 1.17 -1.73 -24.28
CA LEU A 200 0.72 -0.44 -23.76
C LEU A 200 -0.53 -0.55 -22.89
N TYR A 201 -1.52 -1.34 -23.30
CA TYR A 201 -2.73 -1.55 -22.51
C TYR A 201 -2.47 -2.37 -21.24
N ASP A 202 -1.68 -3.43 -21.32
CA ASP A 202 -1.29 -4.26 -20.17
C ASP A 202 -0.57 -3.37 -19.13
N SER A 203 0.35 -2.51 -19.54
CA SER A 203 1.05 -1.63 -18.60
C SER A 203 0.21 -0.45 -18.09
N ARG A 204 -0.80 0.01 -18.83
CA ARG A 204 -1.81 0.90 -18.25
C ARG A 204 -2.64 0.22 -17.16
N LYS A 205 -2.98 -1.07 -17.34
CA LYS A 205 -3.70 -1.85 -16.33
C LYS A 205 -2.83 -2.05 -15.09
N GLU A 206 -1.56 -2.42 -15.27
CA GLU A 206 -0.59 -2.51 -14.17
C GLU A 206 -0.46 -1.18 -13.42
N LEU A 207 -0.38 -0.05 -14.13
CA LEU A 207 -0.35 1.28 -13.51
C LEU A 207 -1.65 1.59 -12.75
N CYS A 208 -2.81 1.27 -13.33
CA CYS A 208 -4.12 1.43 -12.69
C CYS A 208 -4.21 0.63 -11.39
N GLU A 209 -3.73 -0.62 -11.41
CA GLU A 209 -3.65 -1.49 -10.24
C GLU A 209 -2.68 -0.94 -9.18
N GLN A 210 -1.49 -0.51 -9.58
CA GLN A 210 -0.46 0.05 -8.68
C GLN A 210 -0.92 1.32 -7.96
N LEU A 211 -1.68 2.17 -8.67
CA LEU A 211 -2.24 3.40 -8.11
C LEU A 211 -3.58 3.16 -7.38
N ASN A 212 -4.04 1.91 -7.28
CA ASN A 212 -5.34 1.55 -6.72
C ASN A 212 -6.50 2.39 -7.28
N LEU A 213 -6.55 2.55 -8.59
CA LEU A 213 -7.63 3.26 -9.28
C LEU A 213 -8.79 2.29 -9.58
N LYS A 214 -10.03 2.81 -9.64
CA LYS A 214 -11.24 2.01 -9.87
C LYS A 214 -11.28 1.38 -11.26
N SER A 215 -10.90 2.15 -12.28
CA SER A 215 -11.02 1.71 -13.68
C SER A 215 -10.12 2.52 -14.62
N ILE A 216 -9.99 2.00 -15.85
CA ILE A 216 -9.44 2.72 -17.00
C ILE A 216 -10.60 3.08 -17.92
N ILE A 217 -10.74 4.35 -18.27
CA ILE A 217 -11.79 4.83 -19.18
C ILE A 217 -11.17 5.58 -20.35
N PHE A 218 -11.70 5.41 -21.56
CA PHE A 218 -11.39 6.26 -22.71
C PHE A 218 -12.50 6.16 -23.75
N ALA A 219 -12.48 7.06 -24.74
CA ALA A 219 -13.38 6.95 -25.90
C ALA A 219 -12.61 6.55 -27.17
N GLY A 220 -12.99 5.38 -27.72
CA GLY A 220 -12.42 4.81 -28.93
C GLY A 220 -13.17 5.24 -30.18
N ARG A 221 -12.43 5.61 -31.23
CA ARG A 221 -12.95 5.84 -32.59
C ARG A 221 -13.48 4.54 -33.22
N ILE A 222 -14.37 4.66 -34.20
CA ILE A 222 -14.90 3.54 -35.00
C ILE A 222 -14.72 3.82 -36.50
N PRO A 223 -13.46 3.88 -36.98
CA PRO A 223 -13.15 4.44 -38.30
C PRO A 223 -13.75 3.67 -39.49
N ASN A 224 -14.15 2.40 -39.32
CA ASN A 224 -14.84 1.69 -40.40
C ASN A 224 -16.35 1.97 -40.45
N PHE A 225 -16.91 2.77 -39.53
CA PHE A 225 -18.36 3.03 -39.46
C PHE A 225 -18.90 3.71 -40.71
N VAL A 226 -18.13 4.64 -41.33
CA VAL A 226 -18.54 5.32 -42.57
C VAL A 226 -18.97 4.36 -43.69
N LYS A 227 -18.38 3.15 -43.75
CA LYS A 227 -18.69 2.13 -44.77
C LYS A 227 -20.06 1.48 -44.58
N TYR A 228 -20.67 1.63 -43.41
CA TYR A 228 -21.92 1.00 -43.01
C TYR A 228 -22.98 2.01 -42.54
N ALA A 229 -22.66 3.30 -42.51
CA ALA A 229 -23.50 4.33 -41.92
C ALA A 229 -24.85 4.51 -42.64
N ASP A 230 -24.93 4.13 -43.92
CA ASP A 230 -26.19 4.16 -44.69
C ASP A 230 -27.14 3.01 -44.31
N GLU A 231 -26.63 1.92 -43.73
CA GLU A 231 -27.40 0.71 -43.44
C GLU A 231 -27.58 0.46 -41.92
N LEU A 232 -26.61 0.88 -41.11
CA LEU A 232 -26.53 0.57 -39.69
C LEU A 232 -26.42 1.85 -38.88
N ASN A 233 -27.17 1.93 -37.78
CA ASN A 233 -26.87 2.91 -36.74
C ASN A 233 -25.65 2.47 -35.89
N PRO A 234 -25.00 3.38 -35.16
CA PRO A 234 -23.79 3.07 -34.38
C PRO A 234 -23.97 1.90 -33.40
N LYS A 235 -25.15 1.78 -32.77
CA LYS A 235 -25.43 0.68 -31.84
C LYS A 235 -25.45 -0.67 -32.55
N GLN A 236 -26.10 -0.76 -33.71
CA GLN A 236 -26.13 -1.98 -34.52
C GLN A 236 -24.74 -2.34 -35.06
N TYR A 237 -23.95 -1.33 -35.45
CA TYR A 237 -22.57 -1.51 -35.87
C TYR A 237 -21.70 -2.12 -34.76
N ILE A 238 -21.72 -1.54 -33.56
CA ILE A 238 -20.96 -2.02 -32.39
C ILE A 238 -21.34 -3.46 -32.05
N GLU A 239 -22.63 -3.79 -32.04
CA GLU A 239 -23.10 -5.16 -31.78
C GLU A 239 -22.57 -6.16 -32.82
N LYS A 240 -22.54 -5.79 -34.10
CA LYS A 240 -21.95 -6.63 -35.16
C LYS A 240 -20.43 -6.78 -35.01
N VAL A 241 -19.73 -5.73 -34.55
CA VAL A 241 -18.30 -5.81 -34.23
C VAL A 241 -18.04 -6.77 -33.06
N LYS A 242 -18.81 -6.66 -31.97
CA LYS A 242 -18.73 -7.57 -30.82
C LYS A 242 -18.96 -9.04 -31.20
N ARG A 243 -19.91 -9.29 -32.11
CA ARG A 243 -20.21 -10.62 -32.65
C ARG A 243 -19.21 -11.11 -33.70
N LYS A 244 -18.20 -10.29 -34.04
CA LYS A 244 -17.18 -10.56 -35.07
C LYS A 244 -17.78 -10.74 -36.47
N GLU A 245 -18.96 -10.16 -36.71
CA GLU A 245 -19.58 -10.08 -38.05
C GLU A 245 -18.97 -8.95 -38.88
N ILE A 246 -18.53 -7.87 -38.22
CA ILE A 246 -17.81 -6.74 -38.81
C ILE A 246 -16.46 -6.59 -38.12
N TYR A 247 -15.43 -6.22 -38.87
CA TYR A 247 -14.13 -5.88 -38.32
C TYR A 247 -13.94 -4.35 -38.33
N ASP A 248 -13.72 -3.79 -37.14
CA ASP A 248 -13.26 -2.42 -36.95
C ASP A 248 -11.86 -2.43 -36.32
N PRO A 249 -10.85 -1.81 -36.92
CA PRO A 249 -9.47 -1.95 -36.47
C PRO A 249 -9.22 -1.37 -35.06
N VAL A 250 -10.01 -0.39 -34.62
CA VAL A 250 -9.85 0.26 -33.32
C VAL A 250 -10.72 -0.45 -32.29
N LEU A 251 -12.04 -0.53 -32.53
CA LEU A 251 -12.98 -1.11 -31.59
C LEU A 251 -12.75 -2.61 -31.38
N SER A 252 -12.45 -3.38 -32.45
CA SER A 252 -12.15 -4.81 -32.29
C SER A 252 -10.89 -5.02 -31.45
N PHE A 253 -9.90 -4.13 -31.58
CA PHE A 253 -8.68 -4.20 -30.79
C PHE A 253 -8.94 -3.89 -29.32
N GLN A 254 -9.69 -2.82 -29.03
CA GLN A 254 -10.03 -2.42 -27.66
C GLN A 254 -10.83 -3.51 -26.93
N LEU A 255 -11.87 -4.05 -27.58
CA LEU A 255 -12.66 -5.17 -27.04
C LEU A 255 -11.81 -6.42 -26.79
N SER A 256 -10.79 -6.68 -27.64
CA SER A 256 -9.86 -7.81 -27.45
C SER A 256 -8.89 -7.65 -26.28
N ASN A 257 -8.80 -6.45 -25.70
CA ASN A 257 -8.03 -6.14 -24.50
C ASN A 257 -8.95 -6.00 -23.26
N ASP A 258 -10.10 -6.67 -23.27
CA ASP A 258 -11.04 -6.78 -22.13
C ASP A 258 -11.74 -5.47 -21.74
N PHE A 259 -11.75 -4.47 -22.62
CA PHE A 259 -12.59 -3.28 -22.42
C PHE A 259 -14.03 -3.57 -22.85
N HIS A 260 -15.01 -3.12 -22.07
CA HIS A 260 -16.44 -3.21 -22.42
C HIS A 260 -16.99 -1.84 -22.79
N GLU A 261 -17.96 -1.83 -23.70
CA GLU A 261 -18.62 -0.60 -24.10
C GLU A 261 -19.58 -0.10 -23.01
N VAL A 262 -19.48 1.19 -22.69
CA VAL A 262 -20.35 1.88 -21.73
C VAL A 262 -21.47 2.60 -22.49
N ARG A 263 -21.12 3.44 -23.47
CA ARG A 263 -22.09 4.21 -24.27
C ARG A 263 -21.49 4.74 -25.58
N VAL A 264 -22.35 5.14 -26.50
CA VAL A 264 -21.97 5.86 -27.73
C VAL A 264 -21.91 7.36 -27.45
N LEU A 265 -20.81 7.99 -27.89
CA LEU A 265 -20.63 9.44 -27.90
C LEU A 265 -20.84 9.96 -29.32
N LYS A 266 -21.43 11.16 -29.42
CA LYS A 266 -21.65 11.89 -30.68
C LYS A 266 -20.83 13.16 -30.64
N ASN A 267 -20.29 13.56 -31.80
CA ASN A 267 -19.44 14.75 -31.94
C ASN A 267 -18.26 14.69 -30.97
N TYR A 268 -17.71 13.49 -30.75
CA TYR A 268 -16.66 13.29 -29.75
C TYR A 268 -15.37 13.95 -30.20
N LEU A 269 -14.91 13.62 -31.41
CA LEU A 269 -13.73 14.19 -32.06
C LEU A 269 -14.18 14.91 -33.33
N GLU A 270 -14.17 16.24 -33.27
CA GLU A 270 -14.54 17.12 -34.38
C GLU A 270 -13.63 16.86 -35.60
N GLY A 271 -14.24 16.66 -36.78
CA GLY A 271 -13.50 16.38 -38.01
C GLY A 271 -13.15 14.90 -38.25
N ASP A 272 -13.54 13.98 -37.36
CA ASP A 272 -13.39 12.54 -37.58
C ASP A 272 -14.41 12.02 -38.61
N LYS A 273 -14.07 12.17 -39.90
CA LYS A 273 -14.93 11.73 -41.01
C LYS A 273 -15.09 10.22 -41.10
N GLU A 274 -14.07 9.46 -40.71
CA GLU A 274 -14.08 7.99 -40.77
C GLU A 274 -15.10 7.39 -39.81
N SER A 275 -15.19 7.94 -38.59
CA SER A 275 -16.18 7.51 -37.60
C SER A 275 -17.49 8.30 -37.66
N GLN A 276 -17.65 9.25 -38.60
CA GLN A 276 -18.73 10.25 -38.59
C GLN A 276 -18.89 10.94 -37.22
N GLU A 277 -17.77 11.26 -36.59
CA GLU A 277 -17.65 11.84 -35.24
C GLU A 277 -18.28 11.02 -34.09
N TYR A 278 -18.64 9.76 -34.35
CA TYR A 278 -19.03 8.82 -33.32
C TYR A 278 -17.81 8.21 -32.63
N ALA A 279 -17.93 8.00 -31.33
CA ALA A 279 -16.97 7.24 -30.55
C ALA A 279 -17.69 6.33 -29.56
N VAL A 280 -16.99 5.34 -29.03
CA VAL A 280 -17.50 4.43 -28.00
C VAL A 280 -16.73 4.68 -26.72
N LEU A 281 -17.41 5.12 -25.67
CA LEU A 281 -16.83 5.17 -24.34
C LEU A 281 -16.66 3.73 -23.85
N LEU A 282 -15.44 3.38 -23.50
CA LEU A 282 -15.01 2.04 -23.12
C LEU A 282 -14.41 2.11 -21.71
N GLU A 283 -14.59 1.04 -20.96
CA GLU A 283 -14.09 0.91 -19.61
C GLU A 283 -13.44 -0.46 -19.39
N TRP A 284 -12.40 -0.49 -18.56
CA TRP A 284 -11.87 -1.70 -17.95
C TRP A 284 -11.90 -1.54 -16.45
N ASN A 285 -12.56 -2.47 -15.75
CA ASN A 285 -12.69 -2.45 -14.29
C ASN A 285 -11.44 -3.03 -13.65
N ASN A 286 -10.87 -2.31 -12.68
CA ASN A 286 -9.83 -2.85 -11.82
C ASN A 286 -10.47 -3.75 -10.76
N ILE A 287 -10.38 -5.06 -10.94
CA ILE A 287 -10.95 -6.04 -9.99
C ILE A 287 -10.17 -6.13 -8.67
N TYR A 288 -8.99 -5.51 -8.59
CA TYR A 288 -8.16 -5.41 -7.39
C TYR A 288 -8.33 -4.09 -6.64
N TYR A 289 -9.20 -3.19 -7.12
CA TYR A 289 -9.48 -1.94 -6.43
C TYR A 289 -10.07 -2.22 -5.05
N GLU A 290 -9.48 -1.60 -4.02
CA GLU A 290 -10.00 -1.57 -2.66
C GLU A 290 -10.40 -0.14 -2.30
N ASP A 291 -11.62 0.08 -1.78
CA ASP A 291 -12.08 1.40 -1.31
C ASP A 291 -11.23 1.98 -0.18
N ASN A 292 -10.49 1.12 0.53
CA ASN A 292 -9.53 1.48 1.55
C ASN A 292 -8.25 0.68 1.31
N PRO A 293 -7.41 1.08 0.33
CA PRO A 293 -6.19 0.36 0.07
C PRO A 293 -5.33 0.44 1.33
N LYS A 294 -4.94 -0.71 1.87
CA LYS A 294 -3.84 -0.76 2.83
C LYS A 294 -2.55 -0.46 2.07
N LEU A 295 -2.32 0.82 1.78
CA LEU A 295 -1.07 1.30 1.21
C LEU A 295 0.05 0.85 2.15
N ILE A 296 0.86 -0.09 1.68
CA ILE A 296 2.04 -0.55 2.42
C ILE A 296 2.95 0.67 2.58
N ASN A 297 3.18 1.09 3.83
CA ASN A 297 3.95 2.26 4.23
C ASN A 297 3.28 3.65 4.07
N ALA A 298 1.99 3.75 3.77
CA ALA A 298 1.31 5.04 3.97
C ALA A 298 1.16 5.33 5.46
N LYS A 299 1.39 6.58 5.86
CA LYS A 299 1.12 7.02 7.23
C LYS A 299 -0.37 6.85 7.50
N LYS A 300 -0.70 6.05 8.51
CA LYS A 300 -2.08 5.87 8.96
C LYS A 300 -2.69 7.21 9.39
N SER A 301 -3.90 7.49 8.93
CA SER A 301 -4.72 8.62 9.38
C SER A 301 -5.29 8.34 10.77
N ILE A 302 -5.87 7.16 10.97
CA ILE A 302 -6.37 6.70 12.26
C ILE A 302 -5.35 5.78 12.92
N VAL A 303 -4.95 6.11 14.14
CA VAL A 303 -4.08 5.29 14.99
C VAL A 303 -4.88 4.80 16.18
N ARG A 304 -4.89 3.48 16.42
CA ARG A 304 -5.61 2.88 17.55
C ARG A 304 -4.70 2.64 18.74
N LEU A 305 -5.04 3.19 19.90
CA LEU A 305 -4.26 3.10 21.13
C LEU A 305 -4.93 2.12 22.10
N GLY A 306 -4.18 1.14 22.60
CA GLY A 306 -4.56 0.27 23.71
C GLY A 306 -3.79 0.65 24.97
N LEU A 307 -4.46 1.27 25.95
CA LEU A 307 -3.84 1.67 27.22
C LEU A 307 -4.18 0.65 28.30
N ILE A 308 -3.17 0.16 29.01
CA ILE A 308 -3.33 -0.93 29.97
C ILE A 308 -3.29 -0.34 31.38
N GLN A 309 -4.43 -0.38 32.06
CA GLN A 309 -4.53 -0.01 33.47
C GLN A 309 -4.27 -1.26 34.32
N TRP A 310 -3.00 -1.46 34.65
CA TRP A 310 -2.47 -2.68 35.27
C TRP A 310 -2.78 -2.74 36.75
N GLN A 311 -3.36 -3.85 37.23
CA GLN A 311 -3.51 -4.04 38.66
C GLN A 311 -2.24 -4.63 39.29
N MET A 312 -1.71 -3.92 40.28
CA MET A 312 -0.65 -4.46 41.12
C MET A 312 -1.21 -5.61 41.96
N ARG A 313 -0.55 -6.76 41.82
CA ARG A 313 -0.78 -7.99 42.59
C ARG A 313 0.52 -8.77 42.64
N SER A 314 0.72 -9.57 43.67
CA SER A 314 1.87 -10.47 43.73
C SER A 314 1.79 -11.48 42.59
N LEU A 315 2.92 -11.70 41.92
CA LEU A 315 3.08 -12.74 40.88
C LEU A 315 4.16 -13.70 41.33
N GLY A 316 3.94 -15.00 41.17
CA GLY A 316 4.79 -16.04 41.76
C GLY A 316 6.13 -16.21 41.06
N ASN A 317 6.22 -15.82 39.79
CA ASN A 317 7.43 -15.92 38.98
C ASN A 317 7.31 -15.10 37.68
N LEU A 318 8.39 -15.10 36.90
CA LEU A 318 8.46 -14.38 35.62
C LEU A 318 7.53 -14.94 34.53
N GLU A 319 7.20 -16.23 34.58
CA GLU A 319 6.30 -16.88 33.61
C GLU A 319 4.86 -16.40 33.80
N GLU A 320 4.36 -16.38 35.03
CA GLU A 320 3.04 -15.81 35.38
C GLU A 320 2.93 -14.33 34.97
N PHE A 321 4.03 -13.58 35.14
CA PHE A 321 4.10 -12.19 34.68
C PHE A 321 3.98 -12.08 33.16
N PHE A 322 4.65 -12.95 32.41
CA PHE A 322 4.53 -12.97 30.96
C PHE A 322 3.15 -13.40 30.50
N GLU A 323 2.52 -14.40 31.11
CA GLU A 323 1.14 -14.80 30.81
C GLU A 323 0.17 -13.63 31.02
N GLN A 324 0.31 -12.89 32.12
CA GLN A 324 -0.54 -11.72 32.38
C GLN A 324 -0.27 -10.59 31.38
N ALA A 325 0.99 -10.30 31.05
CA ALA A 325 1.32 -9.29 30.05
C ALA A 325 0.81 -9.67 28.66
N GLU A 326 0.97 -10.93 28.26
CA GLU A 326 0.51 -11.48 26.98
C GLU A 326 -1.01 -11.39 26.86
N PHE A 327 -1.77 -11.70 27.92
CA PHE A 327 -3.22 -11.54 27.92
C PHE A 327 -3.64 -10.13 27.49
N PHE A 328 -3.00 -9.08 28.03
CA PHE A 328 -3.32 -7.71 27.66
C PHE A 328 -2.88 -7.36 26.24
N VAL A 329 -1.70 -7.81 25.81
CA VAL A 329 -1.20 -7.59 24.45
C VAL A 329 -2.12 -8.27 23.43
N ASP A 330 -2.46 -9.54 23.64
CA ASP A 330 -3.39 -10.31 22.82
C ASP A 330 -4.74 -9.60 22.75
N ALA A 331 -5.31 -9.22 23.90
CA ALA A 331 -6.59 -8.53 23.95
C ALA A 331 -6.58 -7.23 23.12
N VAL A 332 -5.64 -6.31 23.34
CA VAL A 332 -5.62 -5.04 22.58
C VAL A 332 -5.27 -5.24 21.11
N SER A 333 -4.42 -6.21 20.78
CA SER A 333 -4.08 -6.56 19.40
C SER A 333 -5.25 -7.19 18.65
N GLY A 334 -6.09 -7.99 19.32
CA GLY A 334 -7.31 -8.58 18.76
C GLY A 334 -8.34 -7.53 18.34
N TYR A 335 -8.31 -6.34 18.95
CA TYR A 335 -9.07 -5.17 18.51
C TYR A 335 -8.33 -4.30 17.47
N GLY A 336 -7.19 -4.75 16.94
CA GLY A 336 -6.43 -4.03 15.92
C GLY A 336 -5.71 -2.79 16.43
N SER A 337 -5.32 -2.75 17.71
CA SER A 337 -4.55 -1.64 18.26
C SER A 337 -3.17 -1.53 17.61
N ASP A 338 -2.72 -0.31 17.38
CA ASP A 338 -1.40 0.00 16.86
C ASP A 338 -0.35 0.10 17.95
N PHE A 339 -0.77 0.56 19.13
CA PHE A 339 0.07 0.66 20.31
C PHE A 339 -0.55 -0.05 21.51
N ALA A 340 0.29 -0.74 22.29
CA ALA A 340 0.00 -1.16 23.66
C ALA A 340 0.87 -0.33 24.61
N LEU A 341 0.26 0.44 25.52
CA LEU A 341 0.97 1.20 26.55
C LEU A 341 0.81 0.52 27.93
N PHE A 342 1.91 0.01 28.46
CA PHE A 342 2.00 -0.44 29.85
C PHE A 342 2.37 0.70 30.81
N PRO A 343 2.04 0.60 32.11
CA PRO A 343 2.40 1.61 33.11
C PRO A 343 3.87 1.64 33.55
N GLU A 344 4.25 2.73 34.22
CA GLU A 344 5.54 2.86 34.90
C GLU A 344 5.69 1.77 35.97
N LEU A 345 6.87 1.16 36.05
CA LEU A 345 7.24 0.13 37.03
C LEU A 345 6.20 -1.00 37.15
N PHE A 346 5.53 -1.36 36.05
CA PHE A 346 4.56 -2.47 36.04
C PHE A 346 5.18 -3.84 36.41
N THR A 347 6.52 -3.93 36.42
CA THR A 347 7.30 -5.08 36.86
C THR A 347 7.39 -5.23 38.38
N ALA A 348 6.94 -4.23 39.15
CA ALA A 348 6.93 -4.21 40.61
C ALA A 348 6.42 -5.48 41.31
N PRO A 349 5.40 -6.20 40.79
CA PRO A 349 5.00 -7.51 41.33
C PRO A 349 6.12 -8.50 41.58
N LEU A 350 7.17 -8.48 40.76
CA LEU A 350 8.33 -9.39 40.86
C LEU A 350 9.26 -9.02 42.02
N MET A 351 9.02 -7.89 42.69
CA MET A 351 9.84 -7.43 43.83
C MET A 351 9.45 -8.13 45.14
N ALA A 352 8.32 -8.84 45.19
CA ALA A 352 7.79 -9.47 46.40
C ALA A 352 8.77 -10.48 47.05
N ASP A 353 9.60 -11.16 46.27
CA ASP A 353 10.60 -12.10 46.81
C ASP A 353 11.77 -11.39 47.51
N TYR A 354 11.97 -10.10 47.24
CA TYR A 354 13.11 -9.31 47.72
C TYR A 354 12.79 -8.39 48.89
N ASN A 355 11.60 -8.49 49.48
CA ASN A 355 11.19 -7.64 50.62
C ASN A 355 12.07 -7.73 51.87
N HIS A 356 12.84 -8.80 51.98
CA HIS A 356 13.77 -9.00 53.08
C HIS A 356 15.06 -8.16 52.91
N LEU A 357 15.26 -7.57 51.73
CA LEU A 357 16.36 -6.67 51.41
C LEU A 357 15.96 -5.21 51.65
N THR A 358 16.94 -4.31 51.64
CA THR A 358 16.66 -2.87 51.59
C THR A 358 16.02 -2.48 50.26
N GLU A 359 15.28 -1.37 50.21
CA GLU A 359 14.60 -0.92 48.99
C GLU A 359 15.57 -0.73 47.80
N ALA A 360 16.78 -0.23 48.08
CA ALA A 360 17.83 -0.03 47.08
C ALA A 360 18.47 -1.34 46.57
N GLU A 361 18.42 -2.42 47.36
CA GLU A 361 18.88 -3.75 46.93
C GLU A 361 17.77 -4.47 46.16
N ALA A 362 16.52 -4.39 46.64
CA ALA A 362 15.37 -5.00 45.98
C ALA A 362 15.16 -4.47 44.55
N ILE A 363 15.33 -3.17 44.33
CA ILE A 363 15.22 -2.57 42.98
C ILE A 363 16.32 -3.07 42.03
N LYS A 364 17.52 -3.36 42.56
CA LYS A 364 18.64 -3.91 41.76
C LYS A 364 18.41 -5.37 41.41
N GLU A 365 17.80 -6.14 42.31
CA GLU A 365 17.35 -7.50 41.99
C GLU A 365 16.27 -7.48 40.91
N LEU A 366 15.29 -6.57 41.00
CA LEU A 366 14.27 -6.38 39.97
C LEU A 366 14.87 -6.02 38.61
N ALA A 367 15.94 -5.19 38.58
CA ALA A 367 16.62 -4.80 37.36
C ALA A 367 17.25 -5.97 36.58
N LYS A 368 17.50 -7.11 37.24
CA LYS A 368 18.04 -8.31 36.58
C LYS A 368 17.04 -8.93 35.58
N TYR A 369 15.75 -8.68 35.75
CA TYR A 369 14.72 -9.18 34.84
C TYR A 369 14.55 -8.35 33.57
N THR A 370 15.06 -7.12 33.55
CA THR A 370 14.77 -6.14 32.49
C THR A 370 15.12 -6.62 31.08
N GLU A 371 16.26 -7.26 30.89
CA GLU A 371 16.63 -7.80 29.57
C GLU A 371 15.73 -8.96 29.12
N ALA A 372 15.34 -9.84 30.06
CA ALA A 372 14.42 -10.94 29.76
C ALA A 372 13.02 -10.39 29.40
N ILE A 373 12.54 -9.40 30.15
CA ILE A 373 11.26 -8.73 29.91
C ILE A 373 11.30 -8.00 28.56
N ARG A 374 12.30 -7.16 28.31
CA ARG A 374 12.48 -6.45 27.03
C ARG A 374 12.42 -7.42 25.84
N LYS A 375 13.17 -8.52 25.90
CA LYS A 375 13.18 -9.53 24.84
C LYS A 375 11.80 -10.16 24.66
N LYS A 376 11.12 -10.52 25.75
CA LYS A 376 9.78 -11.11 25.67
C LYS A 376 8.75 -10.13 25.09
N MET A 377 8.81 -8.85 25.47
CA MET A 377 7.94 -7.81 24.90
C MET A 377 8.23 -7.58 23.40
N GLN A 378 9.49 -7.69 22.95
CA GLN A 378 9.79 -7.69 21.51
C GLN A 378 9.19 -8.91 20.78
N GLU A 379 9.26 -10.11 21.37
CA GLU A 379 8.64 -11.32 20.82
C GLU A 379 7.12 -11.14 20.69
N PHE A 380 6.48 -10.52 21.68
CA PHE A 380 5.06 -10.17 21.62
C PHE A 380 4.76 -9.11 20.55
N ALA A 381 5.56 -8.04 20.46
CA ALA A 381 5.37 -7.01 19.44
C ALA A 381 5.36 -7.58 18.01
N ILE A 382 6.27 -8.53 17.72
CA ILE A 382 6.33 -9.24 16.44
C ILE A 382 5.12 -10.18 16.28
N SER A 383 4.89 -11.05 17.26
CA SER A 383 3.87 -12.11 17.18
C SER A 383 2.46 -11.55 17.02
N TYR A 384 2.16 -10.47 17.73
CA TYR A 384 0.87 -9.80 17.72
C TYR A 384 0.81 -8.62 16.74
N ASN A 385 1.88 -8.37 15.99
CA ASN A 385 2.00 -7.30 15.01
C ASN A 385 1.55 -5.93 15.55
N ILE A 386 2.09 -5.53 16.70
CA ILE A 386 1.72 -4.31 17.46
C ILE A 386 2.96 -3.62 18.01
N ASN A 387 2.96 -2.28 18.10
CA ASN A 387 4.02 -1.56 18.80
C ASN A 387 3.74 -1.58 20.30
N ILE A 388 4.73 -1.93 21.12
CA ILE A 388 4.57 -2.00 22.58
C ILE A 388 5.47 -0.97 23.25
N ILE A 389 4.87 -0.12 24.07
CA ILE A 389 5.57 0.74 25.01
C ILE A 389 5.49 0.05 26.36
N THR A 390 6.62 -0.48 26.84
CA THR A 390 6.68 -1.35 28.03
C THR A 390 6.43 -0.60 29.35
N GLY A 391 6.02 0.66 29.29
CA GLY A 391 5.94 1.51 30.45
C GLY A 391 7.33 1.80 30.99
N SER A 392 7.66 1.28 32.18
CA SER A 392 9.05 1.32 32.63
C SER A 392 9.42 0.23 33.64
N MET A 393 10.72 0.06 33.86
CA MET A 393 11.33 -0.89 34.79
C MET A 393 12.75 -0.41 35.18
N PRO A 394 13.32 -0.88 36.31
CA PRO A 394 14.67 -0.50 36.68
C PRO A 394 15.72 -1.13 35.75
N TYR A 395 16.81 -0.43 35.44
CA TYR A 395 17.90 -0.92 34.61
C TYR A 395 19.24 -0.60 35.26
N LEU A 396 20.09 -1.62 35.43
CA LEU A 396 21.41 -1.46 36.01
C LEU A 396 22.46 -1.33 34.91
N GLU A 397 23.11 -0.17 34.82
CA GLU A 397 24.19 0.12 33.87
C GLU A 397 25.32 0.86 34.60
N ASP A 398 26.56 0.41 34.44
CA ASP A 398 27.75 1.05 35.02
C ASP A 398 27.63 1.38 36.52
N GLY A 399 26.98 0.49 37.27
CA GLY A 399 26.76 0.63 38.72
C GLY A 399 25.63 1.59 39.13
N HIS A 400 24.96 2.22 38.16
CA HIS A 400 23.83 3.12 38.38
C HIS A 400 22.51 2.45 38.00
N VAL A 401 21.46 2.72 38.77
CA VAL A 401 20.11 2.25 38.47
C VAL A 401 19.35 3.36 37.77
N PHE A 402 18.75 3.07 36.62
CA PHE A 402 17.90 3.98 35.85
C PHE A 402 16.46 3.48 35.84
N ASN A 403 15.48 4.37 35.74
CA ASN A 403 14.10 4.02 35.41
C ASN A 403 13.94 4.13 33.89
N VAL A 404 13.75 3.01 33.19
CA VAL A 404 13.77 2.96 31.73
C VAL A 404 12.51 2.33 31.15
N GLY A 405 12.07 2.85 30.02
CA GLY A 405 11.01 2.28 29.18
C GLY A 405 11.56 1.87 27.83
N PHE A 406 10.93 0.88 27.19
CA PHE A 406 11.28 0.45 25.85
C PHE A 406 10.11 0.64 24.89
N LEU A 407 10.39 1.18 23.71
CA LEU A 407 9.53 1.07 22.54
C LEU A 407 9.95 -0.18 21.77
N CYS A 408 9.18 -1.26 21.85
CA CYS A 408 9.35 -2.46 21.04
C CYS A 408 8.45 -2.35 19.81
N ARG A 409 9.04 -2.24 18.63
CA ARG A 409 8.28 -2.12 17.38
C ARG A 409 7.86 -3.48 16.87
N ARG A 410 6.76 -3.51 16.09
CA ARG A 410 6.25 -4.73 15.47
C ARG A 410 7.19 -5.37 14.44
N ASP A 411 8.20 -4.64 13.97
CA ASP A 411 9.30 -5.15 13.14
C ASP A 411 10.41 -5.87 13.94
N GLY A 412 10.30 -5.87 15.27
CA GLY A 412 11.26 -6.47 16.19
C GLY A 412 12.38 -5.55 16.66
N THR A 413 12.51 -4.34 16.11
CA THR A 413 13.45 -3.35 16.64
C THR A 413 12.98 -2.81 17.99
N HIS A 414 13.91 -2.22 18.75
CA HIS A 414 13.53 -1.53 19.97
C HIS A 414 14.42 -0.31 20.22
N GLU A 415 13.87 0.64 20.96
CA GLU A 415 14.62 1.78 21.50
C GLU A 415 14.30 1.96 22.97
N MET A 416 15.27 2.50 23.71
CA MET A 416 15.16 2.72 25.15
C MET A 416 15.01 4.22 25.42
N TYR A 417 14.14 4.55 26.38
CA TYR A 417 14.04 5.87 26.98
C TYR A 417 14.39 5.78 28.46
N ARG A 418 15.26 6.67 28.93
CA ARG A 418 15.63 6.80 30.35
C ARG A 418 14.88 7.99 30.92
N LYS A 419 14.09 7.77 31.97
CA LYS A 419 13.37 8.84 32.69
C LYS A 419 14.35 9.94 33.08
N ILE A 420 14.05 11.18 32.72
CA ILE A 420 14.99 12.30 32.90
C ILE A 420 14.84 12.89 34.30
N HIS A 421 13.60 13.20 34.68
CA HIS A 421 13.27 13.81 35.96
C HIS A 421 12.90 12.73 36.97
N ILE A 422 13.83 12.42 37.88
CA ILE A 422 13.64 11.43 38.93
C ILE A 422 12.96 12.08 40.13
N THR A 423 11.95 11.41 40.69
CA THR A 423 11.24 11.91 41.87
C THR A 423 12.14 11.86 43.11
N PRO A 424 11.92 12.72 44.13
CA PRO A 424 12.65 12.65 45.39
C PRO A 424 12.57 11.27 46.06
N ASN A 425 11.43 10.59 45.93
CA ASN A 425 11.20 9.26 46.47
C ASN A 425 12.09 8.20 45.81
N GLU A 426 12.17 8.21 44.47
CA GLU A 426 13.03 7.32 43.70
C GLU A 426 14.53 7.53 44.02
N ILE A 427 14.95 8.79 44.23
CA ILE A 427 16.34 9.09 44.64
C ILE A 427 16.61 8.54 46.06
N PHE A 428 15.71 8.84 47.00
CA PHE A 428 15.93 8.53 48.41
C PHE A 428 15.88 7.03 48.71
N HIS A 429 14.88 6.31 48.17
CA HIS A 429 14.69 4.89 48.48
C HIS A 429 15.44 3.94 47.52
N TRP A 430 15.59 4.32 46.25
CA TRP A 430 16.11 3.41 45.22
C TRP A 430 17.44 3.85 44.62
N GLY A 431 17.89 5.10 44.87
CA GLY A 431 19.14 5.62 44.31
C GLY A 431 19.11 5.74 42.79
N ILE A 432 17.94 6.02 42.21
CA ILE A 432 17.78 6.10 40.75
C ILE A 432 18.47 7.35 40.19
N THR A 433 19.18 7.17 39.08
CA THR A 433 19.85 8.22 38.31
C THR A 433 18.99 8.62 37.11
N GLY A 434 18.97 9.92 36.79
CA GLY A 434 18.23 10.47 35.65
C GLY A 434 18.93 10.23 34.32
N GLY A 435 18.13 10.08 33.26
CA GLY A 435 18.58 10.09 31.88
C GLY A 435 19.02 11.48 31.40
N ASP A 436 19.68 11.52 30.24
CA ASP A 436 20.29 12.72 29.68
C ASP A 436 19.89 13.02 28.23
N THR A 437 18.95 12.24 27.68
CA THR A 437 18.60 12.26 26.25
C THR A 437 17.13 12.57 26.02
N ILE A 438 16.86 13.67 25.32
CA ILE A 438 15.51 14.05 24.86
C ILE A 438 15.35 13.59 23.41
N GLN A 439 14.41 12.69 23.12
CA GLN A 439 14.25 12.16 21.75
C GLN A 439 12.81 11.86 21.40
N THR A 440 12.50 11.93 20.11
CA THR A 440 11.27 11.39 19.52
C THR A 440 11.58 10.08 18.82
N PHE A 441 10.55 9.26 18.61
CA PHE A 441 10.67 7.96 17.97
C PHE A 441 9.85 7.93 16.68
N ASP A 442 10.47 7.49 15.59
CA ASP A 442 9.74 7.23 14.34
C ASP A 442 9.09 5.85 14.39
N THR A 443 7.84 5.77 13.92
CA THR A 443 7.04 4.54 13.84
C THR A 443 6.23 4.50 12.54
N ASP A 444 5.66 3.34 12.22
CA ASP A 444 4.71 3.15 11.12
C ASP A 444 3.41 3.97 11.29
N CYS A 445 3.17 4.48 12.51
CA CYS A 445 2.00 5.30 12.87
C CYS A 445 2.33 6.80 12.98
N GLY A 446 3.53 7.22 12.56
CA GLY A 446 4.02 8.58 12.69
C GLY A 446 5.04 8.76 13.81
N LYS A 447 5.44 10.01 14.06
CA LYS A 447 6.46 10.34 15.07
C LYS A 447 5.80 10.50 16.44
N ILE A 448 6.35 9.81 17.43
CA ILE A 448 5.82 9.78 18.80
C ILE A 448 6.87 10.27 19.80
N GLY A 449 6.41 10.69 20.98
CA GLY A 449 7.25 10.95 22.15
C GLY A 449 6.87 10.02 23.29
N ILE A 450 7.84 9.73 24.16
CA ILE A 450 7.63 8.97 25.39
C ILE A 450 8.31 9.74 26.52
N VAL A 451 7.56 9.99 27.59
CA VAL A 451 8.06 10.60 28.82
C VAL A 451 7.52 9.81 30.00
N ILE A 452 8.31 9.57 31.05
CA ILE A 452 7.88 8.67 32.13
C ILE A 452 7.43 9.51 33.32
N CYS A 453 6.15 9.38 33.68
CA CYS A 453 5.56 9.89 34.90
C CYS A 453 5.90 11.36 35.16
N TYR A 454 6.79 11.62 36.13
CA TYR A 454 7.18 12.95 36.57
C TYR A 454 7.71 13.83 35.44
N ASP A 455 8.28 13.25 34.38
CA ASP A 455 8.70 13.99 33.18
C ASP A 455 7.57 14.83 32.55
N VAL A 456 6.30 14.39 32.62
CA VAL A 456 5.16 15.11 32.01
C VAL A 456 4.88 16.45 32.68
N GLU A 457 5.28 16.61 33.94
CA GLU A 457 5.11 17.85 34.70
C GLU A 457 5.99 18.98 34.12
N PHE A 458 7.04 18.65 33.36
CA PHE A 458 7.99 19.59 32.76
C PHE A 458 7.61 19.90 31.29
N PRO A 459 7.04 21.09 31.01
CA PRO A 459 6.55 21.44 29.67
C PRO A 459 7.64 21.48 28.59
N GLU A 460 8.91 21.68 28.97
CA GLU A 460 10.03 21.80 28.06
C GLU A 460 10.27 20.52 27.25
N LEU A 461 10.11 19.35 27.87
CA LEU A 461 10.36 18.07 27.21
C LEU A 461 9.39 17.86 26.04
N SER A 462 8.08 17.94 26.31
CA SER A 462 7.08 17.73 25.27
C SER A 462 7.12 18.85 24.22
N ARG A 463 7.49 20.08 24.61
CA ARG A 463 7.67 21.18 23.65
C ARG A 463 8.80 20.91 22.66
N LEU A 464 9.95 20.44 23.15
CA LEU A 464 11.07 20.08 22.28
C LEU A 464 10.74 18.89 21.37
N MET A 465 9.92 17.95 21.83
CA MET A 465 9.42 16.84 21.01
C MET A 465 8.40 17.30 19.98
N ALA A 466 7.52 18.24 20.32
CA ALA A 466 6.56 18.84 19.40
C ALA A 466 7.26 19.63 18.28
N ASP A 467 8.33 20.36 18.62
CA ASP A 467 9.19 21.05 17.64
C ASP A 467 9.88 20.07 16.66
N GLN A 468 9.96 18.78 17.01
CA GLN A 468 10.44 17.70 16.13
C GLN A 468 9.33 17.02 15.30
N GLY A 469 8.08 17.48 15.42
CA GLY A 469 6.93 16.94 14.69
C GLY A 469 6.25 15.74 15.36
N MET A 470 6.30 15.66 16.69
CA MET A 470 5.59 14.63 17.46
C MET A 470 4.05 14.79 17.35
N ASN A 471 3.37 13.69 17.03
CA ASN A 471 1.90 13.66 16.94
C ASN A 471 1.23 13.07 18.20
N ILE A 472 1.89 12.11 18.86
CA ILE A 472 1.37 11.43 20.04
C ILE A 472 2.45 11.37 21.11
N LEU A 473 2.12 11.78 22.33
CA LEU A 473 2.95 11.64 23.52
C LEU A 473 2.39 10.53 24.41
N PHE A 474 3.22 9.56 24.78
CA PHE A 474 2.87 8.50 25.72
C PHE A 474 3.48 8.77 27.09
N VAL A 475 2.67 8.62 28.14
CA VAL A 475 3.04 8.90 29.53
C VAL A 475 2.65 7.71 30.42
N PRO A 476 3.51 6.68 30.51
CA PRO A 476 3.36 5.68 31.57
C PRO A 476 3.64 6.33 32.93
N PHE A 477 2.81 6.03 33.94
CA PHE A 477 2.97 6.61 35.27
C PHE A 477 2.63 5.64 36.41
N LEU A 478 3.19 5.90 37.58
CA LEU A 478 2.87 5.22 38.83
C LEU A 478 2.65 6.28 39.91
N THR A 479 1.45 6.29 40.48
CA THR A 479 1.10 7.17 41.60
C THR A 479 0.35 6.39 42.66
N ASP A 480 0.57 6.75 43.91
CA ASP A 480 -0.01 6.19 45.12
C ASP A 480 -1.35 6.84 45.49
N THR A 481 -1.48 8.14 45.22
CA THR A 481 -2.64 8.96 45.63
C THR A 481 -3.33 9.65 44.44
N GLN A 482 -4.60 10.00 44.64
CA GLN A 482 -5.34 10.81 43.69
C GLN A 482 -4.69 12.18 43.44
N ASN A 483 -3.98 12.75 44.44
CA ASN A 483 -3.23 14.00 44.28
C ASN A 483 -2.07 13.83 43.29
N GLY A 484 -1.34 12.72 43.37
CA GLY A 484 -0.29 12.38 42.40
C GLY A 484 -0.86 12.25 40.99
N TYR A 485 -1.92 11.44 40.84
CA TYR A 485 -2.62 11.28 39.57
C TYR A 485 -3.12 12.61 38.99
N THR A 486 -3.67 13.48 39.84
CA THR A 486 -4.22 14.78 39.41
C THR A 486 -3.15 15.66 38.76
N ARG A 487 -1.90 15.64 39.26
CA ARG A 487 -0.78 16.35 38.62
C ARG A 487 -0.47 15.76 37.25
N VAL A 488 -0.27 14.44 37.17
CA VAL A 488 0.00 13.74 35.91
C VAL A 488 -1.09 14.03 34.88
N LYS A 489 -2.36 13.89 35.27
CA LYS A 489 -3.54 14.14 34.43
C LYS A 489 -3.54 15.55 33.86
N HIS A 490 -3.47 16.57 34.73
CA HIS A 490 -3.60 17.95 34.27
C HIS A 490 -2.38 18.43 33.48
N CYS A 491 -1.18 17.99 33.85
CA CYS A 491 0.01 18.27 33.05
C CYS A 491 -0.09 17.60 31.68
N ALA A 492 -0.48 16.32 31.60
CA ALA A 492 -0.69 15.62 30.33
C ALA A 492 -1.73 16.31 29.44
N GLN A 493 -2.87 16.73 30.02
CA GLN A 493 -3.89 17.48 29.30
C GLN A 493 -3.37 18.83 28.79
N ALA A 494 -2.58 19.54 29.61
CA ALA A 494 -1.91 20.76 29.17
C ALA A 494 -0.91 20.48 28.03
N ARG A 495 -0.14 19.38 28.09
CA ARG A 495 0.78 19.00 27.00
C ARG A 495 0.02 18.76 25.69
N ALA A 496 -1.17 18.17 25.71
CA ALA A 496 -1.98 17.93 24.52
C ALA A 496 -2.41 19.24 23.84
N ILE A 497 -2.87 20.19 24.63
CA ILE A 497 -3.34 21.50 24.16
C ILE A 497 -2.17 22.36 23.68
N GLU A 498 -1.18 22.57 24.56
CA GLU A 498 -0.10 23.52 24.31
C GLU A 498 0.78 23.10 23.13
N ASN A 499 0.92 21.79 22.89
CA ASN A 499 1.74 21.23 21.81
C ASN A 499 0.93 20.74 20.61
N GLU A 500 -0.39 20.93 20.62
CA GLU A 500 -1.29 20.54 19.53
C GLU A 500 -1.08 19.07 19.09
N CYS A 501 -1.04 18.17 20.07
CA CYS A 501 -0.82 16.73 19.89
C CYS A 501 -1.77 15.89 20.75
N TYR A 502 -1.86 14.58 20.48
CA TYR A 502 -2.54 13.65 21.39
C TYR A 502 -1.63 13.24 22.55
N VAL A 503 -2.19 13.03 23.73
CA VAL A 503 -1.44 12.53 24.90
C VAL A 503 -2.17 11.34 25.51
N ALA A 504 -1.49 10.21 25.64
CA ALA A 504 -2.03 8.98 26.21
C ALA A 504 -1.32 8.61 27.51
N ILE A 505 -2.08 8.40 28.58
CA ILE A 505 -1.54 8.08 29.91
C ILE A 505 -2.06 6.72 30.39
N ALA A 506 -1.18 5.90 30.97
CA ALA A 506 -1.54 4.62 31.56
C ALA A 506 -0.80 4.43 32.88
N GLY A 507 -1.53 3.98 33.90
CA GLY A 507 -1.00 3.82 35.25
C GLY A 507 -1.44 2.54 35.93
N CYS A 508 -0.77 2.21 37.03
CA CYS A 508 -1.13 1.05 37.84
C CYS A 508 -2.25 1.38 38.85
N VAL A 509 -3.02 0.35 39.22
CA VAL A 509 -4.10 0.41 40.20
C VAL A 509 -3.97 -0.72 41.22
N GLY A 510 -4.75 -0.64 42.31
CA GLY A 510 -4.80 -1.68 43.31
C GLY A 510 -3.77 -1.46 44.42
N ASN A 511 -3.40 -2.55 45.10
CA ASN A 511 -2.48 -2.53 46.22
C ASN A 511 -1.48 -3.67 46.02
N LEU A 512 -0.24 -3.46 46.44
CA LEU A 512 0.80 -4.50 46.41
C LEU A 512 1.27 -4.80 47.85
N PRO A 513 0.57 -5.71 48.57
CA PRO A 513 0.95 -6.04 49.94
C PRO A 513 2.34 -6.65 49.96
N LYS A 514 3.13 -6.30 50.98
CA LYS A 514 4.52 -6.76 51.11
C LYS A 514 5.32 -6.33 49.89
N VAL A 515 5.33 -5.05 49.52
CA VAL A 515 6.37 -4.48 48.68
C VAL A 515 6.63 -3.09 49.22
N ASN A 516 7.76 -2.93 49.93
CA ASN A 516 8.09 -1.66 50.57
C ASN A 516 8.12 -0.53 49.53
N ASN A 517 7.53 0.62 49.88
CA ASN A 517 7.45 1.82 49.02
C ASN A 517 6.56 1.65 47.75
N MET A 518 5.70 0.62 47.69
CA MET A 518 4.70 0.42 46.63
C MET A 518 3.38 -0.14 47.18
N ASP A 519 2.93 0.32 48.35
CA ASP A 519 1.79 -0.30 49.05
C ASP A 519 0.43 -0.13 48.33
N ILE A 520 0.15 1.09 47.82
CA ILE A 520 -1.12 1.46 47.19
C ILE A 520 -0.88 2.19 45.87
N GLN A 521 -1.83 2.06 44.94
CA GLN A 521 -1.77 2.71 43.63
C GLN A 521 -3.12 3.33 43.26
N TYR A 522 -3.06 4.52 42.68
CA TYR A 522 -4.19 5.22 42.10
C TYR A 522 -3.91 5.56 40.64
N ALA A 523 -4.81 5.19 39.73
CA ALA A 523 -4.75 5.60 38.34
C ALA A 523 -6.13 5.62 37.67
N GLN A 524 -6.18 6.43 36.62
CA GLN A 524 -7.23 6.42 35.61
C GLN A 524 -6.55 6.70 34.25
N ALA A 525 -6.38 5.64 33.45
CA ALA A 525 -5.84 5.75 32.09
C ALA A 525 -6.74 6.64 31.23
N ALA A 526 -6.14 7.44 30.35
CA ALA A 526 -6.88 8.43 29.56
C ALA A 526 -6.14 8.83 28.29
N VAL A 527 -6.90 9.33 27.32
CA VAL A 527 -6.38 9.98 26.11
C VAL A 527 -6.90 11.42 26.05
N PHE A 528 -5.99 12.36 25.94
CA PHE A 528 -6.26 13.80 25.82
C PHE A 528 -6.03 14.29 24.40
N THR A 529 -6.75 15.34 24.04
CA THR A 529 -6.72 15.95 22.71
C THR A 529 -6.29 17.41 22.79
N PRO A 530 -5.92 18.02 21.66
CA PRO A 530 -6.02 19.47 21.50
C PRO A 530 -7.45 19.96 21.77
N SER A 531 -7.61 21.29 21.84
CA SER A 531 -8.91 21.93 22.08
C SER A 531 -9.25 22.85 20.90
N ASP A 532 -10.02 22.33 19.96
CA ASP A 532 -10.60 23.05 18.82
C ASP A 532 -11.90 22.33 18.37
N PHE A 533 -12.63 22.86 17.40
CA PHE A 533 -13.95 22.37 16.97
C PHE A 533 -13.98 20.90 16.54
N ALA A 534 -12.89 20.38 15.98
CA ALA A 534 -12.77 18.98 15.58
C ALA A 534 -12.56 18.02 16.77
N PHE A 535 -12.32 18.55 17.98
CA PHE A 535 -12.00 17.78 19.18
C PHE A 535 -13.10 17.91 20.25
N PRO A 536 -13.15 16.99 21.24
CA PRO A 536 -14.06 17.11 22.37
C PRO A 536 -13.89 18.44 23.11
N SER A 537 -15.01 19.07 23.49
CA SER A 537 -15.01 20.39 24.14
C SER A 537 -14.32 20.42 25.51
N ASN A 538 -14.15 19.27 26.16
CA ASN A 538 -13.44 19.12 27.42
C ASN A 538 -11.96 18.69 27.25
N GLY A 539 -11.49 18.49 26.01
CA GLY A 539 -10.13 18.05 25.71
C GLY A 539 -9.83 16.60 26.10
N ILE A 540 -10.86 15.78 26.38
CA ILE A 540 -10.73 14.39 26.81
C ILE A 540 -11.37 13.50 25.75
N LYS A 541 -10.56 12.65 25.10
CA LYS A 541 -11.04 11.69 24.11
C LYS A 541 -11.74 10.51 24.77
N ALA A 542 -11.13 9.96 25.82
CA ALA A 542 -11.64 8.83 26.57
C ALA A 542 -10.91 8.68 27.92
N GLU A 543 -11.58 8.06 28.90
CA GLU A 543 -11.02 7.74 30.21
C GLU A 543 -11.47 6.34 30.64
N ALA A 544 -10.61 5.63 31.34
CA ALA A 544 -10.93 4.38 32.02
C ALA A 544 -11.76 4.63 33.28
N THR A 545 -12.32 3.57 33.84
CA THR A 545 -12.86 3.61 35.21
C THR A 545 -11.69 3.74 36.19
N PRO A 546 -11.70 4.71 37.12
CA PRO A 546 -10.64 4.83 38.12
C PRO A 546 -10.44 3.55 38.94
N ASN A 547 -9.19 3.22 39.25
CA ASN A 547 -8.80 2.13 40.15
C ASN A 547 -9.36 0.73 39.80
N THR A 548 -9.60 0.46 38.52
CA THR A 548 -10.13 -0.83 38.04
C THR A 548 -9.20 -1.44 37.00
N GLU A 549 -8.80 -2.70 37.11
CA GLU A 549 -8.02 -3.34 36.05
C GLU A 549 -8.81 -3.38 34.74
N MET A 550 -8.30 -2.75 33.70
CA MET A 550 -8.94 -2.75 32.38
C MET A 550 -7.99 -2.27 31.28
N THR A 551 -8.44 -2.43 30.03
CA THR A 551 -7.83 -1.78 28.86
C THR A 551 -8.76 -0.70 28.33
N LEU A 552 -8.17 0.41 27.87
CA LEU A 552 -8.86 1.48 27.17
C LEU A 552 -8.41 1.45 25.70
N ILE A 553 -9.33 1.22 24.77
CA ILE A 553 -9.07 1.19 23.33
C ILE A 553 -9.65 2.45 22.70
N VAL A 554 -8.81 3.25 22.03
CA VAL A 554 -9.18 4.58 21.55
C VAL A 554 -8.58 4.84 20.18
N ASP A 555 -9.41 5.29 19.25
CA ASP A 555 -8.96 5.79 17.95
C ASP A 555 -8.64 7.28 18.02
N VAL A 556 -7.45 7.66 17.56
CA VAL A 556 -7.04 9.05 17.38
C VAL A 556 -6.78 9.33 15.90
N ASP A 557 -7.16 10.53 15.45
CA ASP A 557 -7.10 10.91 14.04
C ASP A 557 -5.99 11.94 13.81
N ILE A 558 -4.91 11.48 13.18
CA ILE A 558 -3.72 12.27 12.90
C ILE A 558 -3.99 13.34 11.85
N ASP A 559 -4.98 13.17 10.97
CA ASP A 559 -5.32 14.17 9.97
C ASP A 559 -6.01 15.39 10.62
N LEU A 560 -6.76 15.19 11.72
CA LEU A 560 -7.30 16.30 12.51
C LEU A 560 -6.21 17.18 13.14
N LEU A 561 -5.04 16.61 13.48
CA LEU A 561 -3.90 17.42 13.93
C LEU A 561 -3.35 18.29 12.81
N LYS A 562 -3.28 17.76 11.57
CA LYS A 562 -2.83 18.54 10.40
C LYS A 562 -3.79 19.69 10.13
N GLU A 563 -5.10 19.40 10.13
CA GLU A 563 -6.14 20.43 9.96
C GLU A 563 -6.03 21.50 11.05
N LEU A 564 -5.85 21.12 12.31
CA LEU A 564 -5.62 22.05 13.41
C LEU A 564 -4.40 22.95 13.16
N HIS A 565 -3.27 22.37 12.76
CA HIS A 565 -2.04 23.14 12.53
C HIS A 565 -2.18 24.15 11.39
N GLU A 566 -3.00 23.87 10.38
CA GLU A 566 -3.22 24.74 9.21
C GLU A 566 -4.36 25.74 9.39
N HIS A 567 -5.49 25.28 9.91
CA HIS A 567 -6.79 25.95 9.90
C HIS A 567 -7.40 26.13 11.30
N GLY A 568 -6.70 25.75 12.36
CA GLY A 568 -7.13 25.91 13.74
C GLY A 568 -7.58 27.34 14.07
N SER A 569 -8.58 27.42 14.95
CA SER A 569 -9.13 28.67 15.48
C SER A 569 -8.08 29.48 16.25
N VAL A 570 -7.12 28.79 16.86
CA VAL A 570 -5.90 29.30 17.48
C VAL A 570 -4.70 28.57 16.90
N ARG A 571 -3.53 29.23 16.85
CA ARG A 571 -2.31 28.68 16.23
C ARG A 571 -1.15 28.67 17.22
N THR A 572 -1.31 27.94 18.31
CA THR A 572 -0.42 27.99 19.49
C THR A 572 1.03 27.72 19.12
N MET A 573 1.27 26.75 18.24
CA MET A 573 2.63 26.41 17.79
C MET A 573 3.25 27.51 16.91
N LYS A 574 2.48 28.10 16.00
CA LYS A 574 2.96 29.10 15.03
C LYS A 574 3.13 30.49 15.65
N ASP A 575 2.30 30.84 16.63
CA ASP A 575 2.26 32.18 17.24
C ASP A 575 3.27 32.36 18.40
N ARG A 576 4.15 31.38 18.63
CA ARG A 576 5.21 31.46 19.65
C ARG A 576 6.13 32.66 19.39
N ARG A 577 6.37 33.45 20.44
CA ARG A 577 7.25 34.64 20.40
C ARG A 577 8.71 34.27 20.57
N VAL A 578 9.29 33.65 19.54
CA VAL A 578 10.70 33.22 19.50
C VAL A 578 11.69 34.39 19.59
N ASP A 579 11.22 35.61 19.41
CA ASP A 579 11.96 36.85 19.64
C ASP A 579 12.09 37.21 21.14
N LEU A 580 11.18 36.72 22.00
CA LEU A 580 11.17 36.97 23.44
C LEU A 580 11.74 35.81 24.24
N TYR A 581 11.50 34.57 23.79
CA TYR A 581 11.99 33.37 24.46
C TYR A 581 12.40 32.32 23.44
N GLN A 582 13.43 31.54 23.79
CA GLN A 582 13.84 30.39 22.99
C GLN A 582 14.02 29.20 23.91
N LEU A 583 13.42 28.07 23.51
CA LEU A 583 13.71 26.78 24.12
C LEU A 583 14.73 26.06 23.25
N LYS A 584 15.88 25.71 23.81
CA LYS A 584 16.99 25.10 23.06
C LYS A 584 17.42 23.81 23.73
N LYS A 585 17.39 22.72 22.96
CA LYS A 585 18.03 21.46 23.34
C LYS A 585 19.55 21.64 23.30
N LEU A 586 20.22 21.37 24.42
CA LEU A 586 21.67 21.62 24.58
C LEU A 586 22.55 20.44 24.19
N LYS A 587 22.03 19.22 24.29
CA LYS A 587 22.68 17.95 23.94
C LYS A 587 21.72 17.11 23.12
#